data_AF-A0A4Q2XYI4-F1
#
_entry.id   AF-A0A4Q2XYI4-F1
#
_cell.length_a   1.000
_cell.length_b   1.000
_cell.length_c   1.000
_cell.angle_alpha   90.00
_cell.angle_beta   90.00
_cell.angle_gamma   90.00
#
_symmetry.space_group_name_H-M   'P 1'
#
loop_
_entity.id
_entity.type
_entity.pdbx_description
1 polymer ?
#
loop_
_entity_poly.entity_id
_entity_poly.type
_entity_poly.pdbx_seq_one_letter_code
_entity_poly.pdbx_strand_id
1 'polypeptide(L)' 'MTRQLALMAGVATLAGAAGLTTLVRPSLARRALRLPDAGPTTYALRIAGMMLFALGLFLGGFAAAFRLFQ' A
#
# COMPACT_ATOMS: atom_id res chain seq x y z
N MET A 1 -9.91 4.26 -21.46
CA MET A 1 -10.13 3.40 -20.26
C MET A 1 -8.92 2.53 -19.94
N THR A 2 -8.32 1.81 -20.90
CA THR A 2 -7.17 0.89 -20.67
C THR A 2 -5.94 1.53 -20.02
N ARG A 3 -5.53 2.74 -20.42
CA ARG A 3 -4.40 3.46 -19.80
C ARG A 3 -4.62 3.78 -18.32
N GLN A 4 -5.84 4.14 -17.94
CA GLN A 4 -6.18 4.44 -16.55
C GLN A 4 -6.13 3.17 -15.69
N LEU A 5 -6.64 2.04 -16.20
CA LEU A 5 -6.55 0.75 -15.52
C LEU A 5 -5.09 0.31 -15.30
N ALA A 6 -4.22 0.54 -16.28
CA ALA A 6 -2.78 0.26 -16.14
C ALA A 6 -2.13 1.10 -15.03
N LEU A 7 -2.49 2.39 -14.94
CA LEU A 7 -2.04 3.26 -13.86
C LEU A 7 -2.58 2.81 -12.50
N MET A 8 -3.87 2.45 -12.41
CA MET A 8 -4.48 1.93 -11.18
C MET A 8 -3.81 0.64 -10.72
N ALA A 9 -3.51 -0.29 -11.64
CA ALA A 9 -2.78 -1.51 -11.33
C ALA A 9 -1.35 -1.21 -10.85
N GLY A 10 -0.65 -0.26 -11.47
CA GLY A 10 0.68 0.18 -11.03
C GLY A 10 0.65 0.77 -9.61
N VAL A 11 -0.26 1.71 -9.36
CA VAL A 11 -0.45 2.32 -8.03
C VAL A 11 -0.87 1.28 -7.00
N ALA A 12 -1.77 0.36 -7.36
CA ALA A 12 -2.20 -0.74 -6.50
C ALA A 12 -1.03 -1.61 -6.03
N THR A 13 -0.13 -1.95 -6.97
CA THR A 13 1.03 -2.80 -6.70
C THR A 13 2.02 -2.09 -5.77
N LEU A 14 2.33 -0.82 -6.06
CA LEU A 14 3.23 -0.02 -5.24
C LEU A 14 2.66 0.23 -3.84
N ALA A 15 1.39 0.61 -3.74
CA ALA A 15 0.71 0.84 -2.46
C ALA A 15 0.60 -0.47 -1.65
N GLY A 16 0.17 -1.56 -2.27
CA GLY A 16 0.09 -2.88 -1.64
C GLY A 16 1.45 -3.34 -1.10
N ALA A 17 2.50 -3.25 -1.92
CA ALA A 17 3.85 -3.64 -1.53
C ALA A 17 4.40 -2.74 -0.40
N ALA A 18 4.20 -1.42 -0.48
CA ALA A 18 4.62 -0.48 0.54
C ALA A 18 3.86 -0.67 1.86
N GLY A 19 2.55 -0.92 1.82
CA GLY A 19 1.73 -1.21 2.99
C GLY A 19 2.16 -2.52 3.66
N LEU A 20 2.34 -3.58 2.87
CA LEU A 20 2.79 -4.88 3.37
C LEU A 20 4.20 -4.81 3.97
N THR A 21 5.15 -4.14 3.30
CA THR A 21 6.50 -3.96 3.84
C THR A 21 6.50 -3.13 5.12
N THR A 22 5.64 -2.12 5.22
CA THR A 22 5.47 -1.33 6.45
C THR A 22 4.92 -2.17 7.61
N LEU A 23 4.01 -3.11 7.33
CA LEU A 23 3.44 -4.01 8.34
C LEU A 23 4.40 -5.12 8.79
N VAL A 24 5.10 -5.75 7.84
CA VAL A 24 6.01 -6.88 8.12
C VAL A 24 7.35 -6.39 8.68
N ARG A 25 7.86 -5.26 8.17
CA ARG A 25 9.14 -4.67 8.60
C ARG A 25 8.99 -3.18 8.90
N PRO A 26 8.32 -2.82 10.02
CA PRO A 26 8.13 -1.43 10.42
C PRO A 26 9.46 -0.69 10.66
N SER A 27 10.55 -1.40 10.97
CA SER A 27 11.89 -0.83 11.10
C SER A 27 12.42 -0.22 9.79
N LEU A 28 12.16 -0.86 8.64
CA LEU A 28 12.56 -0.34 7.33
C LEU A 28 11.77 0.92 6.97
N ALA A 29 10.45 0.89 7.20
CA ALA A 29 9.58 2.05 6.97
C ALA A 29 9.96 3.22 7.88
N ARG A 30 10.23 2.98 9.17
CA ARG A 30 10.72 4.02 10.09
C ARG A 30 12.06 4.61 9.63
N ARG A 31 12.99 3.78 9.18
CA ARG A 31 14.29 4.24 8.68
C ARG A 31 14.16 5.07 7.41
N ALA A 32 13.34 4.62 6.47
CA ALA A 32 13.06 5.36 5.24
C ALA A 32 12.42 6.73 5.52
N LEU A 33 11.51 6.79 6.50
CA LEU A 33 10.83 8.02 6.91
C LEU A 33 11.57 8.83 7.98
N ARG A 34 12.77 8.38 8.42
CA ARG A 34 13.58 9.00 9.48
C ARG A 34 12.79 9.28 10.77
N LEU A 35 11.91 8.36 11.14
CA LEU A 35 11.01 8.53 12.28
C LEU A 35 11.67 8.07 13.59
N PRO A 36 11.37 8.74 14.72
CA PRO A 36 11.89 8.36 16.03
C PRO A 36 11.32 7.01 16.50
N ASP A 37 12.14 6.24 17.21
CA ASP A 37 11.73 4.94 17.77
C ASP A 37 10.91 5.14 19.05
N ALA A 38 9.65 5.48 18.85
CA ALA A 38 8.67 5.68 19.91
C ALA A 38 7.47 4.75 19.69
N GLY A 39 6.87 4.30 20.80
CA GLY A 39 5.65 3.47 20.79
C GLY A 39 4.52 4.05 19.92
N PRO A 40 4.18 5.35 20.08
CA PRO A 40 3.15 6.01 19.26
C PRO A 40 3.46 6.00 17.76
N THR A 41 4.71 6.25 17.38
CA THR A 41 5.17 6.22 16.00
C THR A 41 4.95 4.85 15.37
N THR A 42 5.25 3.79 16.10
CA THR A 42 5.09 2.41 15.62
C THR A 42 3.62 2.06 15.41
N TYR A 43 2.75 2.52 16.31
CA TYR A 43 1.31 2.32 16.16
C TYR A 43 0.75 3.06 14.95
N ALA A 44 1.11 4.34 14.78
CA ALA A 44 0.73 5.13 13.61
C ALA A 44 1.20 4.48 12.30
N LEU A 45 2.41 3.92 12.29
CA LEU A 45 2.95 3.21 11.13
C LEU A 45 2.15 1.97 10.76
N ARG A 46 1.64 1.23 11.75
CA ARG A 46 0.77 0.07 11.50
C ARG A 46 -0.54 0.49 10.84
N ILE A 47 -1.17 1.56 11.34
CA ILE A 47 -2.39 2.11 10.73
C ILE A 47 -2.11 2.52 9.28
N ALA A 48 -1.06 3.31 9.06
CA ALA A 48 -0.66 3.72 7.72
C ALA A 48 -0.40 2.52 6.80
N GLY A 49 0.29 1.49 7.30
CA GLY A 49 0.54 0.25 6.58
C GLY A 49 -0.74 -0.50 6.20
N MET A 50 -1.70 -0.63 7.12
CA MET A 50 -3.00 -1.26 6.85
C MET A 50 -3.80 -0.48 5.81
N MET A 51 -3.86 0.85 5.94
CA MET A 51 -4.59 1.71 5.01
C MET A 51 -3.99 1.65 3.60
N LEU A 52 -2.65 1.68 3.50
CA LEU A 52 -1.95 1.62 2.22
C LEU A 52 -2.08 0.24 1.56
N PHE A 53 -2.06 -0.83 2.37
CA PHE A 53 -2.31 -2.18 1.88
C PHE A 53 -3.75 -2.35 1.39
N ALA A 54 -4.74 -1.88 2.16
CA ALA A 54 -6.15 -1.91 1.78
C ALA A 54 -6.41 -1.11 0.49
N LEU A 55 -5.78 0.06 0.33
CA LEU A 55 -5.84 0.83 -0.91
C LEU A 55 -5.30 0.03 -2.10
N GLY A 56 -4.17 -0.66 -1.91
CA GLY A 56 -3.59 -1.54 -2.93
C GLY A 56 -4.54 -2.66 -3.34
N LEU A 57 -5.14 -3.35 -2.37
CA LEU A 57 -6.15 -4.38 -2.60
C LEU A 57 -7.38 -3.84 -3.33
N PHE A 58 -7.85 -2.65 -2.95
CA PHE A 58 -9.03 -2.03 -3.56
C PHE A 58 -8.79 -1.66 -5.02
N LEU A 59 -7.70 -0.93 -5.30
CA LEU A 59 -7.35 -0.51 -6.66
C LEU A 59 -6.99 -1.71 -7.54
N GLY A 60 -6.26 -2.69 -7.00
CA GLY A 60 -5.86 -3.89 -7.70
C GLY A 60 -7.05 -4.80 -8.01
N GLY A 61 -7.92 -5.02 -7.02
CA GLY A 61 -9.16 -5.77 -7.18
C GLY A 61 -10.10 -5.13 -8.20
N PHE A 62 -10.25 -3.80 -8.16
CA PHE A 62 -11.04 -3.06 -9.15
C PHE A 62 -10.47 -3.21 -10.56
N ALA A 63 -9.15 -3.02 -10.73
CA ALA A 63 -8.50 -3.15 -12.02
C ALA A 63 -8.57 -4.59 -12.57
N ALA A 64 -8.46 -5.59 -11.70
CA ALA A 64 -8.60 -7.00 -12.06
C ALA A 64 -10.03 -7.36 -12.48
N ALA A 65 -11.04 -6.91 -11.72
CA ALA A 65 -12.45 -7.12 -12.06
C ALA A 65 -12.77 -6.50 -13.42
N PHE A 66 -12.38 -5.25 -13.66
CA PHE A 66 -12.58 -4.60 -14.96
C PHE A 66 -11.88 -5.34 -16.10
N ARG A 67 -10.69 -5.90 -15.89
CA ARG A 67 -10.04 -6.74 -16.91
C ARG A 67 -10.77 -8.05 -17.20
N LEU A 68 -11.53 -8.59 -16.25
CA LEU A 68 -12.23 -9.86 -16.38
C LEU A 68 -13.59 -9.70 -17.07
N PHE A 69 -14.24 -8.54 -16.91
CA PHE A 69 -15.60 -8.27 -17.40
C PHE A 69 -15.65 -7.32 -18.61
N GLN A 70 -14.51 -6.91 -19.16
CA GLN A 70 -14.38 -6.13 -20.40
C GLN A 70 -13.92 -7.02 -21.55
#